data_AF-X1K6L5-F1
#
_entry.id   AF-X1K6L5-F1
#
_cell.length_a   1.000
_cell.length_b   1.000
_cell.length_c   1.000
_cell.angle_alpha   90.00
_cell.angle_beta   90.00
_cell.angle_gamma   90.00
#
_symmetry.space_group_name_H-M   'P 1'
#
loop_
_entity.id
_entity.type
_entity.pdbx_description
1 polymer ?
#
loop_
_entity_poly.entity_id
_entity_poly.type
_entity_poly.pdbx_seq_one_letter_code
_entity_poly.pdbx_strand_id
1 'polypeptide(L)'
;MQEIRKRGVLDNFMRVYGKSDAEFQGFYFAESDLYKWIEAASWILQVQELPEIEKMIEETIDIIQPAQGDDGYLNTYFQKQRARKRWTDLDRIHELYCAGHLFQAAVAHHRSTGSDRLLNIARKYADYICDMFGSGKKEAHPGHPEVEMGLIELYRETGVRRYLDTAGFFIDHVEGKEMREILGHAVRALYFCSGMTDYYIETGNQAYLDALESLWKNMIEKKMYVTGAVG
;
A
#
# COMPACT_ATOMS: atom_id res chain seq x y z
N MET A 1 17.49 5.36 3.57
CA MET A 1 17.30 6.34 4.66
C MET A 1 17.87 7.74 4.38
N GLN A 2 19.18 7.91 4.10
CA GLN A 2 19.77 9.26 3.91
C GLN A 2 19.03 10.12 2.86
N GLU A 3 18.73 9.55 1.68
CA GLU A 3 17.96 10.24 0.64
C GLU A 3 16.50 10.54 1.05
N ILE A 4 15.87 9.66 1.83
CA ILE A 4 14.50 9.86 2.36
C ILE A 4 14.48 11.08 3.30
N ARG A 5 15.50 11.22 4.15
CA ARG A 5 15.68 12.39 5.03
C ARG A 5 15.91 13.65 4.21
N LYS A 6 16.83 13.59 3.23
CA LYS A 6 17.18 14.73 2.37
C LYS A 6 15.99 15.27 1.56
N ARG A 7 15.07 14.39 1.16
CA ARG A 7 13.85 14.75 0.41
C ARG A 7 12.69 15.22 1.30
N GLY A 8 12.91 15.34 2.62
CA GLY A 8 11.92 15.83 3.58
C GLY A 8 10.73 14.91 3.82
N VAL A 9 10.87 13.61 3.51
CA VAL A 9 9.77 12.65 3.72
C VAL A 9 9.44 12.54 5.21
N LEU A 10 10.44 12.54 6.10
CA LEU A 10 10.21 12.52 7.55
C LEU A 10 9.58 13.82 8.05
N ASP A 11 9.97 14.97 7.48
CA ASP A 11 9.36 16.27 7.79
C ASP A 11 7.87 16.30 7.45
N ASN A 12 7.45 15.62 6.37
CA ASN A 12 6.04 15.51 6.02
C ASN A 12 5.19 14.87 7.13
N PHE A 13 5.73 13.85 7.83
CA PHE A 13 5.09 13.26 9.02
C PHE A 13 5.16 14.22 10.21
N MET A 14 6.35 14.73 10.52
CA MET A 14 6.59 15.62 11.67
C MET A 14 5.72 16.87 11.63
N ARG A 15 5.43 17.41 10.44
CA ARG A 15 4.54 18.59 10.31
C ARG A 15 3.12 18.29 10.76
N VAL A 16 2.63 17.05 10.64
CA VAL A 16 1.25 16.69 10.98
C VAL A 16 0.95 16.99 12.45
N TYR A 17 1.90 16.63 13.33
CA TYR A 17 1.79 16.81 14.78
C TYR A 17 2.66 17.94 15.33
N GLY A 18 3.12 18.85 14.46
CA GLY A 18 3.75 20.12 14.86
C GLY A 18 5.22 20.02 15.31
N LYS A 19 5.95 18.98 14.87
CA LYS A 19 7.40 18.85 15.10
C LYS A 19 8.28 19.35 13.95
N SER A 20 7.67 19.75 12.84
CA SER A 20 8.35 20.43 11.73
C SER A 20 7.45 21.52 11.18
N ASP A 21 8.03 22.69 10.92
CA ASP A 21 7.35 23.83 10.27
C ASP A 21 7.60 23.88 8.75
N ALA A 22 8.26 22.85 8.20
CA ALA A 22 8.49 22.75 6.77
C ALA A 22 7.17 22.67 5.98
N GLU A 23 7.17 23.28 4.78
CA GLU A 23 6.12 23.00 3.81
C GLU A 23 6.15 21.54 3.36
N PHE A 24 5.04 21.03 2.82
CA PHE A 24 4.99 19.68 2.27
C PHE A 24 6.02 19.51 1.16
N GLN A 25 6.82 18.45 1.21
CA GLN A 25 7.89 18.17 0.25
C GLN A 25 7.62 16.91 -0.59
N GLY A 26 8.03 16.96 -1.86
CA GLY A 26 7.92 15.82 -2.78
C GLY A 26 6.52 15.68 -3.42
N PHE A 27 6.28 14.52 -4.01
CA PHE A 27 4.97 14.17 -4.55
C PHE A 27 4.01 13.75 -3.44
N TYR A 28 2.70 13.80 -3.71
CA TYR A 28 1.66 13.38 -2.75
C TYR A 28 1.79 11.93 -2.26
N PHE A 29 2.55 11.08 -2.97
CA PHE A 29 2.89 9.71 -2.56
C PHE A 29 4.29 9.55 -1.92
N ALA A 30 4.98 10.64 -1.58
CA ALA A 30 6.37 10.59 -1.11
C ALA A 30 6.56 9.72 0.16
N GLU A 31 5.52 9.57 0.98
CA GLU A 31 5.57 8.69 2.16
C GLU A 31 5.75 7.20 1.80
N SER A 32 5.32 6.77 0.62
CA SER A 32 5.53 5.39 0.16
C SER A 32 7.02 5.02 0.08
N ASP A 33 7.91 5.99 -0.19
CA ASP A 33 9.36 5.76 -0.22
C ASP A 33 9.90 5.36 1.17
N LEU A 34 9.31 5.90 2.24
CA LEU A 34 9.63 5.48 3.60
C LEU A 34 9.10 4.07 3.88
N TYR A 35 7.86 3.78 3.52
CA TYR A 35 7.26 2.47 3.75
C TYR A 35 8.01 1.36 3.01
N LYS A 36 8.32 1.53 1.71
CA LYS A 36 9.16 0.59 0.94
C LYS A 36 10.55 0.39 1.55
N TRP A 37 11.14 1.45 2.11
CA TRP A 37 12.42 1.33 2.82
C TRP A 37 12.28 0.51 4.10
N ILE A 38 11.23 0.73 4.90
CA ILE A 38 10.96 -0.05 6.11
C ILE A 38 10.74 -1.52 5.75
N GLU A 39 9.97 -1.79 4.70
CA GLU A 39 9.73 -3.16 4.23
C GLU A 39 11.04 -3.88 3.89
N ALA A 40 11.85 -3.30 3.00
CA ALA A 40 13.14 -3.87 2.62
C ALA A 40 14.11 -4.01 3.80
N ALA A 41 14.13 -3.00 4.69
CA ALA A 41 14.95 -3.02 5.90
C ALA A 41 14.48 -4.06 6.91
N SER A 42 13.18 -4.37 6.94
CA SER A 42 12.63 -5.41 7.81
C SER A 42 13.00 -6.79 7.29
N TRP A 43 12.91 -7.05 5.99
CA TRP A 43 13.25 -8.36 5.43
C TRP A 43 14.70 -8.77 5.64
N ILE A 44 15.66 -7.83 5.58
CA ILE A 44 17.06 -8.15 5.84
C ILE A 44 17.30 -8.61 7.28
N LEU A 45 16.48 -8.16 8.25
CA LEU A 45 16.60 -8.57 9.66
C LEU A 45 16.28 -10.06 9.89
N GLN A 46 15.53 -10.72 8.99
CA GLN A 46 15.33 -12.18 9.08
C GLN A 46 16.57 -12.99 8.72
N VAL A 47 17.51 -12.39 7.98
CA VAL A 47 18.71 -13.05 7.50
C VAL A 47 19.93 -12.69 8.35
N GLN A 48 19.97 -11.47 8.87
CA GLN A 48 21.12 -10.95 9.58
C GLN A 48 20.72 -9.99 10.70
N GLU A 49 21.32 -10.15 11.87
CA GLU A 49 21.23 -9.18 12.96
C GLU A 49 21.92 -7.86 12.58
N LEU A 50 21.14 -6.78 12.49
CA LEU A 50 21.62 -5.44 12.15
C LEU A 50 21.01 -4.41 13.13
N PRO A 51 21.53 -4.29 14.37
CA PRO A 51 20.93 -3.45 15.40
C PRO A 51 20.77 -1.98 15.00
N GLU A 52 21.69 -1.45 14.19
CA GLU A 52 21.59 -0.08 13.67
C GLU A 52 20.42 0.10 12.69
N ILE A 53 20.10 -0.93 11.90
CA ILE A 53 18.95 -0.90 10.98
C ILE A 53 17.64 -1.02 11.75
N GLU A 54 17.58 -1.94 12.71
CA GLU A 54 16.43 -2.10 13.61
C GLU A 54 16.13 -0.79 14.34
N LYS A 55 17.17 -0.16 14.93
CA LYS A 55 17.04 1.15 15.57
C LYS A 55 16.51 2.21 14.60
N MET A 56 17.01 2.27 13.37
CA MET A 56 16.51 3.22 12.38
C MET A 56 15.04 2.98 12.03
N ILE A 57 14.58 1.73 11.97
CA ILE A 57 13.16 1.40 11.76
C ILE A 57 12.34 1.90 12.95
N GLU A 58 12.73 1.58 14.18
CA GLU A 58 11.99 1.98 15.39
C GLU A 58 11.90 3.51 15.52
N GLU A 59 13.00 4.24 15.23
CA GLU A 59 12.99 5.71 15.16
C GLU A 59 12.04 6.25 14.08
N THR A 60 11.86 5.55 12.95
CA THR A 60 10.88 5.96 11.95
C THR A 60 9.45 5.67 12.38
N ILE A 61 9.20 4.57 13.10
CA ILE A 61 7.89 4.26 13.68
C ILE A 61 7.50 5.34 14.72
N ASP A 62 8.45 5.81 15.52
CA ASP A 62 8.25 6.93 16.47
C ASP A 62 7.82 8.24 15.78
N ILE A 63 8.18 8.42 14.50
CA ILE A 63 7.77 9.56 13.68
C ILE A 63 6.42 9.33 13.00
N ILE A 64 6.15 8.11 12.54
CA ILE A 64 4.91 7.75 11.84
C ILE A 64 3.73 7.74 12.83
N GLN A 65 3.90 7.11 13.98
CA GLN A 65 2.83 6.88 14.96
C GLN A 65 2.05 8.14 15.35
N PRO A 66 2.69 9.26 15.76
CA PRO A 66 1.96 10.49 16.12
C PRO A 66 1.37 11.25 14.91
N ALA A 67 1.70 10.87 13.68
CA ALA A 67 1.11 11.45 12.48
C ALA A 67 -0.21 10.79 12.06
N GLN A 68 -0.54 9.61 12.61
CA GLN A 68 -1.83 8.96 12.41
C GLN A 68 -2.93 9.72 13.18
N GLY A 69 -4.04 10.00 12.50
CA GLY A 69 -5.21 10.63 13.13
C GLY A 69 -5.90 9.70 14.13
N ASP A 70 -6.65 10.27 15.07
CA ASP A 70 -7.43 9.50 16.05
C ASP A 70 -8.48 8.58 15.39
N ASP A 71 -8.92 8.93 14.18
CA ASP A 71 -9.80 8.12 13.32
C ASP A 71 -9.09 6.95 12.64
N GLY A 72 -7.76 6.84 12.76
CA GLY A 72 -6.93 5.84 12.10
C GLY A 72 -6.39 6.28 10.74
N TYR A 73 -6.81 7.44 10.21
CA TYR A 73 -6.36 7.93 8.92
C TYR A 73 -4.87 8.29 8.92
N LEU A 74 -4.12 7.79 7.94
CA LEU A 74 -2.70 8.13 7.76
C LEU A 74 -2.36 8.40 6.29
N ASN A 75 -2.18 9.68 5.98
CA ASN A 75 -1.51 10.16 4.77
C ASN A 75 -0.99 11.55 5.09
N THR A 76 0.26 11.85 4.75
CA THR A 76 0.88 13.12 5.16
C THR A 76 0.38 14.32 4.34
N TYR A 77 -0.13 14.12 3.13
CA TYR A 77 -0.57 15.21 2.25
C TYR A 77 -1.97 15.74 2.62
N PHE A 78 -2.92 14.86 2.95
CA PHE A 78 -4.31 15.22 3.28
C PHE A 78 -4.58 15.42 4.77
N GLN A 79 -3.72 16.21 5.42
CA GLN A 79 -3.86 16.58 6.83
C GLN A 79 -4.17 18.07 7.00
N LYS A 80 -4.57 18.45 8.21
CA LYS A 80 -4.88 19.83 8.60
C LYS A 80 -5.88 20.47 7.62
N GLN A 81 -5.52 21.58 6.98
CA GLN A 81 -6.39 22.31 6.03
C GLN A 81 -6.80 21.50 4.79
N ARG A 82 -6.12 20.38 4.51
CA ARG A 82 -6.43 19.48 3.38
C ARG A 82 -7.26 18.26 3.79
N ALA A 83 -7.56 18.07 5.07
CA ALA A 83 -8.35 16.93 5.55
C ALA A 83 -9.73 16.84 4.88
N ARG A 84 -10.34 17.98 4.55
CA ARG A 84 -11.61 18.03 3.79
C ARG A 84 -11.54 17.53 2.34
N LYS A 85 -10.34 17.22 1.84
CA LYS A 85 -10.09 16.73 0.47
C LYS A 85 -9.73 15.24 0.41
N ARG A 86 -9.74 14.54 1.56
CA ARG A 86 -9.52 13.10 1.60
C ARG A 86 -10.50 12.39 0.66
N TRP A 87 -10.01 11.43 -0.12
CA TRP A 87 -10.80 10.56 -1.01
C TRP A 87 -11.56 11.28 -2.13
N THR A 88 -11.15 12.49 -2.50
CA THR A 88 -11.79 13.28 -3.57
C THR A 88 -11.23 13.04 -4.96
N ASP A 89 -10.01 12.50 -5.10
CA ASP A 89 -9.34 12.23 -6.38
C ASP A 89 -8.57 10.89 -6.32
N LEU A 90 -9.30 9.78 -6.21
CA LEU A 90 -8.68 8.46 -6.05
C LEU A 90 -7.82 8.04 -7.26
N ASP A 91 -8.07 8.65 -8.43
CA ASP A 91 -7.40 8.36 -9.70
C ASP A 91 -5.93 8.80 -9.72
N ARG A 92 -5.60 9.90 -9.03
CA ARG A 92 -4.33 10.60 -9.23
C ARG A 92 -3.50 10.81 -7.98
N ILE A 93 -4.08 10.92 -6.78
CA ILE A 93 -3.37 11.42 -5.58
C ILE A 93 -2.95 10.33 -4.58
N HIS A 94 -3.08 9.04 -4.92
CA HIS A 94 -2.36 7.92 -4.30
C HIS A 94 -2.59 7.70 -2.78
N GLU A 95 -3.73 8.12 -2.22
CA GLU A 95 -4.05 7.84 -0.80
C GLU A 95 -4.08 6.32 -0.52
N LEU A 96 -4.78 5.55 -1.35
CA LEU A 96 -4.85 4.08 -1.24
C LEU A 96 -3.50 3.41 -1.59
N TYR A 97 -2.76 3.95 -2.55
CA TYR A 97 -1.43 3.45 -2.90
C TYR A 97 -0.45 3.54 -1.73
N CYS A 98 -0.41 4.69 -1.04
CA CYS A 98 0.40 4.83 0.16
C CYS A 98 -0.04 3.89 1.28
N ALA A 99 -1.35 3.65 1.41
CA ALA A 99 -1.89 2.70 2.37
C ALA A 99 -1.38 1.27 2.13
N GLY A 100 -1.42 0.78 0.88
CA GLY A 100 -0.92 -0.56 0.58
C GLY A 100 0.57 -0.71 0.85
N HIS A 101 1.40 0.28 0.50
CA HIS A 101 2.83 0.28 0.85
C HIS A 101 3.06 0.26 2.37
N LEU A 102 2.26 0.98 3.17
CA LEU A 102 2.31 0.89 4.63
C LEU A 102 1.97 -0.52 5.12
N PHE A 103 0.96 -1.15 4.51
CA PHE A 103 0.50 -2.48 4.92
C PHE A 103 1.56 -3.54 4.67
N GLN A 104 2.21 -3.53 3.50
CA GLN A 104 3.34 -4.42 3.20
C GLN A 104 4.50 -4.19 4.18
N ALA A 105 4.87 -2.92 4.43
CA ALA A 105 5.93 -2.59 5.37
C ALA A 105 5.63 -3.07 6.80
N ALA A 106 4.37 -2.96 7.22
CA ALA A 106 3.93 -3.37 8.55
C ALA A 106 3.95 -4.89 8.72
N VAL A 107 3.48 -5.65 7.72
CA VAL A 107 3.56 -7.11 7.71
C VAL A 107 5.01 -7.59 7.70
N ALA A 108 5.87 -6.95 6.89
CA ALA A 108 7.30 -7.24 6.86
C ALA A 108 7.97 -7.00 8.22
N HIS A 109 7.74 -5.83 8.82
CA HIS A 109 8.28 -5.49 10.14
C HIS A 109 7.83 -6.48 11.21
N HIS A 110 6.54 -6.83 11.24
CA HIS A 110 6.00 -7.77 12.21
C HIS A 110 6.60 -9.18 12.04
N ARG A 111 6.61 -9.72 10.82
CA ARG A 111 7.19 -11.05 10.54
C ARG A 111 8.68 -11.13 10.83
N SER A 112 9.41 -10.02 10.71
CA SER A 112 10.84 -9.97 10.98
C SER A 112 11.22 -9.81 12.45
N THR A 113 10.40 -9.10 13.23
CA THR A 113 10.77 -8.66 14.59
C THR A 113 9.84 -9.17 15.68
N GLY A 114 8.65 -9.65 15.32
CA GLY A 114 7.55 -9.95 16.26
C GLY A 114 6.88 -8.71 16.85
N SER A 115 7.28 -7.49 16.45
CA SER A 115 6.74 -6.24 16.98
C SER A 115 5.39 -5.90 16.36
N ASP A 116 4.41 -5.56 17.19
CA ASP A 116 3.08 -5.11 16.73
C ASP A 116 3.01 -3.60 16.44
N ARG A 117 4.10 -2.86 16.64
CA ARG A 117 4.05 -1.38 16.63
C ARG A 117 3.57 -0.82 15.30
N LEU A 118 4.23 -1.19 14.19
CA LEU A 118 3.83 -0.74 12.86
C LEU A 118 2.57 -1.46 12.38
N LEU A 119 2.39 -2.74 12.75
CA LEU A 119 1.18 -3.51 12.45
C LEU A 119 -0.08 -2.85 13.01
N ASN A 120 -0.06 -2.36 14.24
CA ASN A 120 -1.21 -1.68 14.85
C ASN A 120 -1.54 -0.35 14.16
N ILE A 121 -0.53 0.38 13.66
CA ILE A 121 -0.75 1.59 12.86
C ILE A 121 -1.43 1.22 11.54
N ALA A 122 -0.90 0.21 10.82
CA ALA A 122 -1.45 -0.28 9.57
C ALA A 122 -2.90 -0.77 9.74
N ARG A 123 -3.18 -1.56 10.78
CA ARG A 123 -4.53 -2.08 11.08
C ARG A 123 -5.54 -0.96 11.29
N LYS A 124 -5.22 0.06 12.08
CA LYS A 124 -6.13 1.21 12.27
C LYS A 124 -6.46 1.92 10.96
N TYR A 125 -5.48 2.02 10.05
CA TYR A 125 -5.73 2.65 8.76
C TYR A 125 -6.49 1.73 7.79
N ALA A 126 -6.19 0.43 7.78
CA ALA A 126 -6.96 -0.57 7.04
C ALA A 126 -8.42 -0.62 7.51
N ASP A 127 -8.63 -0.58 8.83
CA ASP A 127 -9.94 -0.50 9.47
C ASP A 127 -10.72 0.71 8.99
N TYR A 128 -10.09 1.90 9.00
CA TYR A 128 -10.66 3.13 8.45
C TYR A 128 -11.03 2.96 6.96
N ILE A 129 -10.16 2.37 6.14
CA ILE A 129 -10.42 2.14 4.71
C ILE A 129 -11.60 1.18 4.51
N CYS A 130 -11.66 0.09 5.25
CA CYS A 130 -12.78 -0.86 5.21
C CYS A 130 -14.11 -0.21 5.60
N ASP A 131 -14.10 0.78 6.50
CA ASP A 131 -15.31 1.51 6.89
C ASP A 131 -15.74 2.53 5.82
N MET A 132 -14.81 3.02 5.01
CA MET A 132 -15.07 3.99 3.95
C MET A 132 -15.49 3.39 2.61
N PHE A 133 -14.91 2.25 2.22
CA PHE A 133 -15.08 1.66 0.89
C PHE A 133 -15.86 0.34 0.94
N GLY A 134 -16.60 0.06 -0.13
CA GLY A 134 -17.43 -1.14 -0.26
C GLY A 134 -18.84 -0.86 -0.76
N SER A 135 -19.62 -1.92 -0.99
CA SER A 135 -21.02 -1.80 -1.41
C SER A 135 -21.86 -1.06 -0.35
N GLY A 136 -22.64 -0.08 -0.79
CA GLY A 136 -23.42 0.78 0.11
C GLY A 136 -22.58 1.80 0.90
N LYS A 137 -21.28 1.88 0.64
CA LYS A 137 -20.35 2.89 1.15
C LYS A 137 -19.83 3.72 -0.03
N LYS A 138 -18.58 4.20 0.02
CA LYS A 138 -17.96 4.83 -1.15
C LYS A 138 -17.61 3.77 -2.19
N GLU A 139 -18.39 3.74 -3.26
CA GLU A 139 -18.16 2.82 -4.39
C GLU A 139 -17.15 3.40 -5.37
N ALA A 140 -15.86 3.28 -5.03
CA ALA A 140 -14.74 3.72 -5.86
C ALA A 140 -13.54 2.79 -5.66
N HIS A 141 -12.54 2.91 -6.55
CA HIS A 141 -11.36 2.03 -6.60
C HIS A 141 -10.06 2.84 -6.58
N PRO A 142 -8.91 2.22 -6.27
CA PRO A 142 -7.62 2.90 -6.34
C PRO A 142 -7.23 3.25 -7.77
N GLY A 143 -6.86 4.52 -8.02
CA GLY A 143 -6.29 4.94 -9.31
C GLY A 143 -4.92 4.35 -9.61
N HIS A 144 -4.16 4.02 -8.55
CA HIS A 144 -2.95 3.23 -8.64
C HIS A 144 -3.11 2.00 -7.73
N PRO A 145 -3.31 0.80 -8.32
CA PRO A 145 -3.38 -0.47 -7.60
C PRO A 145 -2.15 -0.68 -6.74
N GLU A 146 -2.34 -1.28 -5.57
CA GLU A 146 -1.33 -1.59 -4.54
C GLU A 146 -2.05 -2.06 -3.25
N VAL A 147 -3.11 -1.33 -2.87
CA VAL A 147 -3.85 -1.54 -1.62
C VAL A 147 -4.50 -2.92 -1.55
N GLU A 148 -4.86 -3.51 -2.69
CA GLU A 148 -5.47 -4.82 -2.79
C GLU A 148 -4.53 -5.89 -2.23
N MET A 149 -3.28 -5.92 -2.71
CA MET A 149 -2.24 -6.82 -2.23
C MET A 149 -1.91 -6.54 -0.76
N GLY A 150 -1.75 -5.26 -0.38
CA GLY A 150 -1.48 -4.89 1.01
C GLY A 150 -2.57 -5.33 2.00
N LEU A 151 -3.85 -5.20 1.62
CA LEU A 151 -4.98 -5.66 2.44
C LEU A 151 -5.03 -7.20 2.54
N ILE A 152 -4.70 -7.92 1.46
CA ILE A 152 -4.68 -9.38 1.49
C ILE A 152 -3.52 -9.89 2.36
N GLU A 153 -2.34 -9.26 2.32
CA GLU A 153 -1.26 -9.58 3.24
C GLU A 153 -1.64 -9.28 4.71
N LEU A 154 -2.33 -8.18 4.99
CA LEU A 154 -2.86 -7.93 6.33
C LEU A 154 -3.90 -8.98 6.74
N TYR A 155 -4.75 -9.45 5.82
CA TYR A 155 -5.66 -10.55 6.10
C TYR A 155 -4.90 -11.83 6.47
N ARG A 156 -3.86 -12.19 5.72
CA ARG A 156 -3.00 -13.35 6.01
C ARG A 156 -2.34 -13.23 7.38
N GLU A 157 -1.88 -12.03 7.73
CA GLU A 157 -1.18 -11.79 9.00
C GLU A 157 -2.11 -11.76 10.22
N THR A 158 -3.33 -11.25 10.06
CA THR A 158 -4.22 -10.96 11.19
C THR A 158 -5.46 -11.84 11.27
N GLY A 159 -5.80 -12.57 10.21
CA GLY A 159 -7.05 -13.32 10.07
C GLY A 159 -8.31 -12.44 9.93
N VAL A 160 -8.18 -11.12 9.83
CA VAL A 160 -9.32 -10.19 9.78
C VAL A 160 -9.95 -10.18 8.39
N ARG A 161 -11.08 -10.90 8.24
CA ARG A 161 -11.71 -11.15 6.94
C ARG A 161 -12.11 -9.89 6.15
N ARG A 162 -12.50 -8.81 6.83
CA ARG A 162 -12.94 -7.58 6.15
C ARG A 162 -11.87 -6.93 5.27
N TYR A 163 -10.59 -7.18 5.54
CA TYR A 163 -9.51 -6.69 4.67
C TYR A 163 -9.54 -7.40 3.32
N LEU A 164 -9.67 -8.72 3.31
CA LEU A 164 -9.82 -9.52 2.10
C LEU A 164 -11.08 -9.15 1.33
N ASP A 165 -12.21 -8.97 2.02
CA ASP A 165 -13.47 -8.59 1.37
C ASP A 165 -13.37 -7.20 0.71
N THR A 166 -12.65 -6.25 1.33
CA THR A 166 -12.41 -4.91 0.78
C THR A 166 -11.47 -4.94 -0.42
N ALA A 167 -10.43 -5.78 -0.38
CA ALA A 167 -9.56 -6.01 -1.54
C ALA A 167 -10.36 -6.58 -2.73
N GLY A 168 -11.20 -7.59 -2.47
CA GLY A 168 -12.10 -8.16 -3.46
C GLY A 168 -13.06 -7.15 -4.07
N PHE A 169 -13.61 -6.25 -3.24
CA PHE A 169 -14.44 -5.14 -3.71
C PHE A 169 -13.70 -4.25 -4.72
N PHE A 170 -12.45 -3.86 -4.44
CA PHE A 170 -11.68 -3.02 -5.37
C PHE A 170 -11.39 -3.73 -6.69
N ILE A 171 -11.02 -5.02 -6.65
CA ILE A 171 -10.76 -5.83 -7.84
C ILE A 171 -12.02 -5.97 -8.71
N ASP A 172 -13.16 -6.24 -8.09
CA ASP A 172 -14.42 -6.43 -8.80
C ASP A 172 -15.00 -5.12 -9.34
N HIS A 173 -14.76 -4.01 -8.66
CA HIS A 173 -15.24 -2.68 -9.07
C HIS A 173 -14.64 -2.23 -10.42
N VAL A 174 -13.48 -2.78 -10.82
CA VAL A 174 -12.87 -2.54 -12.14
C VAL A 174 -13.03 -3.72 -13.10
N GLU A 175 -13.95 -4.63 -12.83
CA GLU A 175 -14.25 -5.79 -13.68
C GLU A 175 -13.02 -6.71 -13.90
N GLY A 176 -12.20 -6.92 -12.87
CA GLY A 176 -10.95 -7.70 -12.99
C GLY A 176 -11.10 -9.07 -13.67
N LYS A 177 -12.22 -9.76 -13.45
CA LYS A 177 -12.58 -11.06 -14.07
C LYS A 177 -12.76 -10.99 -15.59
N GLU A 178 -13.05 -9.83 -16.14
CA GLU A 178 -13.30 -9.63 -17.57
C GLU A 178 -12.06 -9.16 -18.33
N MET A 179 -10.98 -8.81 -17.64
CA MET A 179 -9.76 -8.30 -18.26
C MET A 179 -9.04 -9.40 -19.06
N ARG A 180 -8.62 -9.08 -20.30
CA ARG A 180 -7.91 -10.01 -21.19
C ARG A 180 -6.60 -9.46 -21.77
N GLU A 181 -6.35 -8.16 -21.62
CA GLU A 181 -5.14 -7.53 -22.14
C GLU A 181 -4.50 -6.57 -21.13
N ILE A 182 -3.17 -6.57 -21.06
CA ILE A 182 -2.41 -5.60 -20.25
C ILE A 182 -2.44 -4.25 -20.96
N LEU A 183 -3.02 -3.24 -20.32
CA LEU A 183 -3.14 -1.88 -20.85
C LEU A 183 -2.72 -0.84 -19.81
N GLY A 184 -2.38 0.36 -20.30
CA GLY A 184 -2.06 1.49 -19.44
C GLY A 184 -0.67 1.41 -18.80
N HIS A 185 -0.54 2.01 -17.62
CA HIS A 185 0.74 2.11 -16.93
C HIS A 185 1.22 0.74 -16.43
N ALA A 186 2.38 0.27 -16.90
CA ALA A 186 2.89 -1.07 -16.62
C ALA A 186 2.87 -1.44 -15.13
N VAL A 187 3.36 -0.58 -14.23
CA VAL A 187 3.37 -0.87 -12.78
C VAL A 187 1.96 -0.99 -12.20
N ARG A 188 0.99 -0.18 -12.67
CA ARG A 188 -0.40 -0.26 -12.19
C ARG A 188 -1.02 -1.59 -12.59
N ALA A 189 -0.81 -1.99 -13.85
CA ALA A 189 -1.31 -3.25 -14.36
C ALA A 189 -0.70 -4.44 -13.63
N LEU A 190 0.61 -4.42 -13.37
CA LEU A 190 1.29 -5.53 -12.69
C LEU A 190 0.94 -5.62 -11.20
N TYR A 191 0.86 -4.50 -10.48
CA TYR A 191 0.38 -4.50 -9.08
C TYR A 191 -1.06 -5.00 -8.98
N PHE A 192 -1.93 -4.60 -9.91
CA PHE A 192 -3.29 -5.13 -9.98
C PHE A 192 -3.30 -6.65 -10.22
N CYS A 193 -2.50 -7.14 -11.17
CA CYS A 193 -2.39 -8.58 -11.43
C CYS A 193 -1.87 -9.34 -10.20
N SER A 194 -0.91 -8.78 -9.46
CA SER A 194 -0.42 -9.36 -8.21
C SER A 194 -1.52 -9.45 -7.16
N GLY A 195 -2.24 -8.35 -6.88
CA GLY A 195 -3.37 -8.36 -5.94
C GLY A 195 -4.50 -9.30 -6.36
N MET A 196 -4.80 -9.39 -7.66
CA MET A 196 -5.80 -10.33 -8.19
C MET A 196 -5.34 -11.79 -8.07
N THR A 197 -4.03 -12.05 -8.21
CA THR A 197 -3.44 -13.38 -7.98
C THR A 197 -3.58 -13.77 -6.51
N ASP A 198 -3.25 -12.87 -5.59
CA ASP A 198 -3.43 -13.11 -4.16
C ASP A 198 -4.90 -13.37 -3.81
N TYR A 199 -5.82 -12.61 -4.41
CA TYR A 199 -7.25 -12.80 -4.18
C TYR A 199 -7.74 -14.16 -4.70
N TYR A 200 -7.25 -14.60 -5.86
CA TYR A 200 -7.50 -15.94 -6.37
C TYR A 200 -7.00 -17.01 -5.39
N ILE A 201 -5.79 -16.88 -4.86
CA ILE A 201 -5.21 -17.84 -3.90
C ILE A 201 -6.09 -17.97 -2.65
N GLU A 202 -6.63 -16.86 -2.13
CA GLU A 202 -7.47 -16.89 -0.92
C GLU A 202 -8.92 -17.35 -1.15
N THR A 203 -9.42 -17.28 -2.39
CA THR A 203 -10.84 -17.53 -2.69
C THR A 203 -11.09 -18.77 -3.54
N GLY A 204 -10.09 -19.23 -4.29
CA GLY A 204 -10.22 -20.31 -5.27
C GLY A 204 -11.15 -19.98 -6.44
N ASN A 205 -11.54 -18.71 -6.64
CA ASN A 205 -12.47 -18.36 -7.71
C ASN A 205 -11.76 -18.33 -9.07
N GLN A 206 -12.04 -19.36 -9.87
CA GLN A 206 -11.41 -19.63 -11.17
C GLN A 206 -11.51 -18.46 -12.17
N ALA A 207 -12.55 -17.63 -12.09
CA ALA A 207 -12.72 -16.51 -13.02
C ALA A 207 -11.56 -15.50 -12.95
N TYR A 208 -10.95 -15.31 -11.78
CA TYR A 208 -9.76 -14.45 -11.65
C TYR A 208 -8.53 -15.10 -12.28
N LEU A 209 -8.35 -16.42 -12.11
CA LEU A 209 -7.24 -17.14 -12.72
C LEU A 209 -7.34 -17.11 -14.26
N ASP A 210 -8.52 -17.33 -14.82
CA ASP A 210 -8.74 -17.29 -16.28
C ASP A 210 -8.40 -15.90 -16.86
N ALA A 211 -8.72 -14.83 -16.14
CA ALA A 211 -8.34 -13.47 -16.49
C ALA A 211 -6.81 -13.27 -16.39
N LEU A 212 -6.18 -13.72 -15.29
CA LEU A 212 -4.74 -13.63 -15.07
C LEU A 212 -3.95 -14.38 -16.15
N GLU A 213 -4.37 -15.57 -16.56
CA GLU A 213 -3.73 -16.34 -17.63
C GLU A 213 -3.80 -15.61 -18.97
N SER A 214 -4.95 -14.97 -19.27
CA SER A 214 -5.13 -14.16 -20.46
C SER A 214 -4.22 -12.93 -20.45
N LEU A 215 -4.14 -12.22 -19.31
CA LEU A 215 -3.29 -11.06 -19.11
C LEU A 215 -1.81 -11.42 -19.21
N TRP A 216 -1.39 -12.51 -18.57
CA TRP A 216 -0.03 -13.04 -18.63
C TRP A 216 0.36 -13.37 -20.07
N LYS A 217 -0.48 -14.13 -20.78
CA LYS A 217 -0.23 -14.47 -22.19
C LYS A 217 -0.12 -13.23 -23.07
N ASN A 218 -1.02 -12.26 -22.91
CA ASN A 218 -0.98 -10.99 -23.62
C ASN A 218 0.34 -10.25 -23.36
N MET A 219 0.82 -10.24 -22.12
CA MET A 219 2.09 -9.61 -21.74
C MET A 219 3.28 -10.29 -22.42
N ILE A 220 3.47 -11.59 -22.19
CA ILE A 220 4.70 -12.28 -22.58
C ILE A 220 4.81 -12.50 -24.09
N GLU A 221 3.69 -12.61 -24.80
CA GLU A 221 3.69 -12.86 -26.25
C GLU A 221 3.71 -11.58 -27.08
N LYS A 222 3.29 -10.43 -26.52
CA LYS A 222 3.06 -9.21 -27.32
C LYS A 222 3.65 -7.93 -26.75
N LYS A 223 3.93 -7.85 -25.44
CA LYS A 223 4.20 -6.57 -24.74
C LYS A 223 5.43 -6.61 -23.82
N MET A 224 6.17 -7.71 -23.80
CA MET A 224 7.38 -7.86 -23.01
C MET A 224 8.63 -7.77 -23.91
N TYR A 225 9.57 -6.92 -23.52
CA TYR A 225 10.87 -6.82 -24.18
C TYR A 225 11.73 -8.05 -23.90
N VAL A 226 12.75 -8.31 -24.73
CA VAL A 226 13.69 -9.45 -24.57
C VAL A 226 14.41 -9.48 -23.21
N THR A 227 14.53 -8.33 -22.55
CA THR A 227 15.11 -8.20 -21.21
C THR A 227 14.14 -8.55 -20.08
N GLY A 228 12.89 -8.89 -20.39
CA GLY A 228 11.81 -9.05 -19.42
C GLY A 228 11.16 -7.73 -19.00
N ALA A 229 11.61 -6.59 -19.54
CA ALA A 229 10.98 -5.30 -19.26
C ALA A 229 9.57 -5.21 -19.87
N VAL A 230 8.69 -4.44 -19.23
CA VAL A 230 7.32 -4.15 -19.68
C VAL A 230 7.13 -2.63 -19.62
N GLY A 231 6.54 -2.02 -20.65
CA GLY A 231 6.39 -0.57 -20.77
C GLY A 231 5.37 -0.14 -21.80
#